data_AF-T0IX31-F1
#
_entry.id   AF-T0IX31-F1
#
_cell.length_a   1.000
_cell.length_b   1.000
_cell.length_c   1.000
_cell.angle_alpha   90.00
_cell.angle_beta   90.00
_cell.angle_gamma   90.00
#
_symmetry.space_group_name_H-M   'P 1'
#
loop_
_entity.id
_entity.type
_entity.pdbx_description
1 polymer ?
#
loop_
_entity_poly.entity_id
_entity_poly.type
_entity_poly.pdbx_seq_one_letter_code
_entity_poly.pdbx_strand_id
1 'polypeptide(L)'
;MERLEKEASAAMKAGRFEHSSVIELAEVQANKPPLPKHCEFYWNAFIAIQTMRDVGLAASKLRWDDTMKYADRYRLSLHESEMLWVIIRALDAVVLSEAKDDKSNGMNRH
;
A
#
# COMPACT_ATOMS: atom_id res chain seq x y z
N MET A 1 12.24 -2.12 -15.66
CA MET A 1 10.80 -2.44 -15.55
C MET A 1 10.30 -3.21 -16.77
N GLU A 2 10.64 -2.79 -18.00
CA GLU A 2 10.16 -3.41 -19.26
C GLU A 2 10.38 -4.94 -19.38
N ARG A 3 11.47 -5.47 -18.82
CA ARG A 3 11.76 -6.91 -18.83
C ARG A 3 10.83 -7.71 -17.91
N LEU A 4 10.50 -7.17 -16.74
CA LEU A 4 9.59 -7.82 -15.78
C LEU A 4 8.15 -7.81 -16.31
N GLU A 5 7.75 -6.74 -17.00
CA GLU A 5 6.43 -6.65 -17.66
C GLU A 5 6.30 -7.65 -18.82
N LYS A 6 7.37 -7.82 -19.63
CA LYS A 6 7.42 -8.84 -20.68
C LYS A 6 7.39 -10.25 -20.12
N GLU A 7 8.13 -10.52 -19.04
CA GLU A 7 8.16 -11.83 -18.38
C GLU A 7 6.81 -12.15 -17.72
N ALA A 8 6.17 -11.18 -17.07
CA ALA A 8 4.82 -11.32 -16.51
C ALA A 8 3.77 -11.58 -17.60
N SER A 9 3.81 -10.84 -18.70
CA SER A 9 2.91 -11.03 -19.85
C SER A 9 3.10 -12.41 -20.51
N ALA A 10 4.35 -12.88 -20.64
CA ALA A 10 4.65 -14.20 -21.17
C ALA A 10 4.19 -15.34 -20.25
N ALA A 11 4.31 -15.16 -18.93
CA ALA A 11 3.85 -16.13 -17.93
C ALA A 11 2.32 -16.19 -17.81
N MET A 12 1.62 -15.05 -17.97
CA MET A 12 0.16 -15.01 -18.10
C MET A 12 -0.32 -15.74 -19.37
N LYS A 13 0.33 -15.48 -20.52
CA LYS A 13 0.00 -16.15 -21.79
C LYS A 13 0.27 -17.66 -21.77
N ALA A 14 1.14 -18.12 -20.88
CA ALA A 14 1.47 -19.53 -20.70
C ALA A 14 0.61 -20.25 -19.64
N GLY A 15 -0.45 -19.62 -19.11
CA GLY A 15 -1.34 -20.23 -18.11
C GLY A 15 -0.69 -20.49 -16.75
N ARG A 16 0.49 -19.90 -16.47
CA ARG A 16 1.24 -20.20 -15.23
C ARG A 16 0.75 -19.44 -14.00
N PHE A 17 -0.23 -18.55 -14.17
CA PHE A 17 -0.91 -17.83 -13.09
C PHE A 17 -2.37 -18.29 -12.93
N GLU A 18 -2.65 -19.58 -13.13
CA GLU A 18 -3.95 -20.21 -12.88
C GLU A 18 -4.29 -20.35 -11.39
N HIS A 19 -3.68 -19.57 -10.51
CA HIS A 19 -4.19 -19.47 -9.15
C HIS A 19 -5.38 -18.51 -9.18
N SER A 20 -6.56 -18.98 -8.78
CA SER A 20 -7.81 -18.19 -8.78
C SER A 20 -7.64 -16.79 -8.18
N SER A 21 -6.84 -16.69 -7.12
CA SER A 21 -6.50 -15.41 -6.47
C SER A 21 -5.73 -14.42 -7.35
N VAL A 22 -4.90 -14.89 -8.30
CA VAL A 22 -4.16 -14.01 -9.21
C VAL A 22 -5.07 -13.45 -10.30
N ILE A 23 -6.02 -14.27 -10.77
CA ILE A 23 -7.06 -13.84 -11.73
C ILE A 23 -7.98 -12.81 -11.06
N GLU A 24 -8.45 -13.11 -9.85
CA GLU A 24 -9.29 -12.20 -9.07
C GLU A 24 -8.59 -10.87 -8.78
N LEU A 25 -7.30 -10.89 -8.40
CA LEU A 25 -6.51 -9.67 -8.22
C LEU A 25 -6.35 -8.88 -9.52
N ALA A 26 -6.12 -9.55 -10.65
CA ALA A 26 -6.00 -8.90 -11.96
C ALA A 26 -7.33 -8.25 -12.38
N GLU A 27 -8.46 -8.91 -12.13
CA GLU A 27 -9.80 -8.37 -12.40
C GLU A 27 -10.15 -7.17 -11.51
N VAL A 28 -9.80 -7.25 -10.21
CA VAL A 28 -9.96 -6.13 -9.28
C VAL A 28 -9.08 -4.94 -9.68
N GLN A 29 -7.87 -5.20 -10.18
CA GLN A 29 -6.96 -4.16 -10.63
C GLN A 29 -7.39 -3.53 -11.97
N ALA A 30 -7.91 -4.33 -12.91
CA ALA A 30 -8.44 -3.85 -14.17
C ALA A 30 -9.68 -2.94 -14.00
N ASN A 31 -10.47 -3.17 -12.95
CA ASN A 31 -11.67 -2.40 -12.65
C ASN A 31 -11.42 -1.21 -11.70
N LYS A 32 -10.19 -0.99 -11.24
CA LYS A 32 -9.90 0.17 -10.38
C LYS A 32 -9.85 1.45 -11.21
N PRO A 33 -10.54 2.51 -10.78
CA PRO A 33 -10.39 3.81 -11.43
C PRO A 33 -8.91 4.23 -11.34
N PRO A 34 -8.31 4.72 -12.45
CA PRO A 34 -6.94 5.18 -12.43
C PRO A 34 -6.81 6.32 -11.44
N LEU A 35 -5.91 6.18 -10.48
CA LEU A 35 -5.59 7.25 -9.54
C LEU A 35 -4.92 8.39 -10.33
N PRO A 36 -5.27 9.65 -10.08
CA PRO A 36 -4.49 10.76 -10.59
C PRO A 36 -3.01 10.59 -10.21
N LYS A 37 -2.08 10.91 -11.12
CA LYS A 37 -0.63 10.68 -10.93
C LYS A 37 -0.07 11.21 -9.60
N HIS A 38 -0.62 12.33 -9.10
CA HIS A 38 -0.23 12.89 -7.81
C HIS A 38 -0.66 11.98 -6.64
N CYS A 39 -1.81 11.33 -6.73
CA CYS A 39 -2.27 10.34 -5.74
C CYS A 39 -1.46 9.05 -5.78
N GLU A 40 -0.99 8.63 -6.96
CA GLU A 40 -0.14 7.44 -7.10
C GLU A 40 1.17 7.58 -6.31
N PHE A 41 1.78 8.78 -6.31
CA PHE A 41 2.99 9.04 -5.52
C PHE A 41 2.75 8.77 -4.03
N TYR A 42 1.68 9.34 -3.46
CA TYR A 42 1.37 9.17 -2.04
C TYR A 42 0.97 7.73 -1.70
N TRP A 43 0.27 7.05 -2.60
CA TRP A 43 -0.07 5.64 -2.42
C TRP A 43 1.19 4.76 -2.41
N ASN A 44 2.10 4.96 -3.36
CA ASN A 44 3.37 4.23 -3.41
C ASN A 44 4.24 4.53 -2.19
N ALA A 45 4.27 5.78 -1.72
CA ALA A 45 4.96 6.16 -0.50
C ALA A 45 4.38 5.43 0.72
N PHE A 46 3.05 5.33 0.81
CA PHE A 46 2.38 4.59 1.87
C PHE A 46 2.76 3.12 1.89
N ILE A 47 2.68 2.43 0.74
CA ILE A 47 3.09 1.03 0.63
C ILE A 47 4.55 0.85 1.05
N ALA A 48 5.45 1.71 0.58
CA ALA A 48 6.86 1.64 0.94
C ALA A 48 7.11 1.86 2.45
N ILE A 49 6.53 2.92 3.03
CA ILE A 49 6.71 3.25 4.46
C ILE A 49 6.08 2.18 5.35
N GLN A 50 4.95 1.58 4.94
CA GLN A 50 4.34 0.48 5.68
C GLN A 50 5.26 -0.74 5.81
N THR A 51 6.11 -1.03 4.83
CA THR A 51 7.09 -2.13 4.96
C THR A 51 8.12 -1.90 6.07
N MET A 52 8.30 -0.64 6.51
CA MET A 52 9.21 -0.26 7.58
C MET A 52 8.56 -0.33 8.98
N ARG A 53 7.25 -0.65 9.05
CA ARG A 53 6.53 -0.83 10.31
C ARG A 53 7.03 -2.09 11.01
N ASP A 54 7.24 -1.97 12.32
CA ASP A 54 7.52 -3.13 13.16
C ASP A 54 6.34 -4.11 13.11
N VAL A 55 6.62 -5.36 12.72
CA VAL A 55 5.63 -6.45 12.64
C VAL A 55 5.50 -7.15 14.00
N GLY A 56 4.29 -7.22 14.56
CA GLY A 56 4.01 -7.83 15.87
C GLY A 56 2.56 -7.64 16.37
N LEU A 57 2.26 -8.05 17.61
CA LEU A 57 0.90 -8.08 18.21
C LEU A 57 0.18 -6.72 18.28
N ALA A 58 0.89 -5.61 18.09
CA ALA A 58 0.35 -4.27 18.02
C ALA A 58 0.97 -3.52 16.84
N ALA A 59 0.32 -3.57 15.67
CA ALA A 59 0.66 -2.69 14.56
C ALA A 59 0.63 -1.23 15.05
N SER A 60 1.80 -0.62 15.19
CA SER A 60 1.93 0.76 15.68
C SER A 60 1.76 1.75 14.52
N LYS A 61 1.31 2.97 14.83
CA LYS A 61 1.23 4.07 13.86
C LYS A 61 2.56 4.23 13.11
N LEU A 62 2.49 4.56 11.82
CA LEU A 62 3.70 4.89 11.05
C LEU A 62 4.41 6.09 11.67
N ARG A 63 5.74 6.00 11.79
CA ARG A 63 6.56 7.02 12.45
C ARG A 63 6.85 8.19 11.51
N TRP A 64 6.91 9.38 12.08
CA TRP A 64 7.36 10.59 11.38
C TRP A 64 8.73 10.38 10.74
N ASP A 65 9.69 9.82 11.48
CA ASP A 65 11.06 9.60 11.00
C ASP A 65 11.12 8.73 9.74
N ASP A 66 10.27 7.71 9.64
CA ASP A 66 10.24 6.83 8.46
C ASP A 66 9.61 7.52 7.25
N THR A 67 8.66 8.43 7.49
CA THR A 67 8.12 9.30 6.44
C THR A 67 9.15 10.33 5.98
N MET A 68 9.93 10.92 6.89
CA MET A 68 10.97 11.87 6.53
C MET A 68 12.13 11.22 5.77
N LYS A 69 12.55 10.00 6.15
CA LYS A 69 13.53 9.23 5.35
C LYS A 69 13.08 9.04 3.90
N TYR A 70 11.78 8.81 3.69
CA TYR A 70 11.22 8.71 2.34
C TYR A 70 11.24 10.06 1.63
N ALA A 71 10.82 11.14 2.31
CA ALA A 71 10.87 12.50 1.77
C ALA A 71 12.30 12.91 1.33
N ASP A 72 13.29 12.62 2.18
CA ASP A 72 14.71 12.89 1.91
C ASP A 72 15.21 12.12 0.68
N ARG A 73 14.83 10.83 0.55
CA ARG A 73 15.20 9.99 -0.60
C ARG A 73 14.73 10.59 -1.93
N TYR A 74 13.55 11.19 -1.94
CA TYR A 74 12.96 11.82 -3.12
C TYR A 74 13.22 13.33 -3.21
N ARG A 75 14.01 13.89 -2.28
CA ARG A 75 14.37 15.32 -2.21
C ARG A 75 13.15 16.23 -2.24
N LEU A 76 12.11 15.85 -1.50
CA LEU A 76 10.93 16.68 -1.35
C LEU A 76 11.29 18.00 -0.66
N SER A 77 10.61 19.07 -1.06
CA SER A 77 10.63 20.32 -0.32
C SER A 77 9.99 20.14 1.06
N LEU A 78 10.19 21.13 1.94
CA LEU A 78 9.55 21.14 3.27
C LEU A 78 8.02 21.00 3.15
N HIS A 79 7.42 21.76 2.23
CA HIS A 79 5.98 21.73 2.00
C HIS A 79 5.49 20.36 1.51
N GLU A 80 6.19 19.75 0.55
CA GLU A 80 5.85 18.40 0.05
C GLU A 80 6.03 17.33 1.13
N SER A 81 7.01 17.50 2.02
CA SER A 81 7.25 16.60 3.15
C SER A 81 6.12 16.67 4.19
N GLU A 82 5.64 17.89 4.49
CA GLU A 82 4.47 18.11 5.34
C GLU A 82 3.20 17.50 4.73
N MET A 83 2.98 17.71 3.43
CA MET A 83 1.87 17.10 2.70
C MET A 83 1.93 15.58 2.74
N LEU A 84 3.11 15.00 2.48
CA LEU A 84 3.34 13.57 2.55
C LEU A 84 2.95 13.04 3.94
N TRP A 85 3.40 13.68 5.02
CA TRP A 85 3.04 13.25 6.37
C TRP A 85 1.54 13.26 6.65
N VAL A 86 0.86 14.35 6.29
CA VAL A 86 -0.59 14.47 6.50
C VAL A 86 -1.34 13.35 5.80
N ILE A 87 -0.95 13.04 4.55
CA ILE A 87 -1.59 12.00 3.76
C ILE A 87 -1.29 10.61 4.32
N ILE A 88 -0.03 10.31 4.64
CA ILE A 88 0.37 9.02 5.22
C ILE A 88 -0.37 8.75 6.53
N ARG A 89 -0.53 9.77 7.38
CA ARG A 89 -1.32 9.64 8.62
C ARG A 89 -2.80 9.36 8.37
N ALA A 90 -3.39 9.99 7.38
CA ALA A 90 -4.80 9.77 7.04
C ALA A 90 -5.01 8.33 6.54
N LEU A 91 -4.15 7.85 5.64
CA LEU A 91 -4.17 6.47 5.15
C LEU A 91 -3.94 5.46 6.28
N ASP A 92 -2.99 5.74 7.18
CA ASP A 92 -2.69 4.86 8.29
C ASP A 92 -3.84 4.78 9.31
N ALA A 93 -4.55 5.89 9.53
CA ALA A 93 -5.72 5.91 10.39
C ALA A 93 -6.83 4.99 9.87
N VAL A 94 -7.07 4.97 8.56
CA VAL A 94 -8.06 4.09 7.92
C VAL A 94 -7.68 2.62 8.10
N VAL A 95 -6.43 2.25 7.83
CA VAL A 95 -5.95 0.87 8.03
C VAL A 95 -6.07 0.43 9.48
N LEU A 96 -5.72 1.32 10.42
CA LEU A 96 -5.83 1.02 11.85
C LEU A 96 -7.28 0.97 12.36
N SER A 97 -8.23 1.68 11.73
CA SER A 97 -9.66 1.52 12.06
C SER A 97 -10.21 0.21 11.54
N GLU A 98 -9.92 -0.16 10.30
CA GLU A 98 -10.36 -1.45 9.71
C GLU A 98 -9.80 -2.64 10.52
N ALA A 99 -8.53 -2.58 10.91
CA ALA A 99 -7.91 -3.62 11.74
C ALA A 99 -8.50 -3.75 13.17
N LYS A 100 -9.13 -2.68 13.69
CA LYS A 100 -9.84 -2.72 14.98
C LYS A 100 -11.23 -3.31 14.80
N ASP A 101 -11.94 -2.92 13.75
CA ASP A 101 -13.29 -3.40 13.45
C ASP A 101 -13.31 -4.92 13.20
N ASP A 102 -12.29 -5.45 12.49
CA ASP A 102 -12.11 -6.89 12.28
C ASP A 102 -11.90 -7.67 13.59
N LYS A 103 -11.18 -7.09 14.56
CA LYS A 103 -10.97 -7.74 15.88
C LYS A 103 -12.26 -7.76 16.71
N SER A 104 -13.11 -6.75 16.61
CA SER A 104 -14.41 -6.73 17.30
C SER A 104 -15.43 -7.71 16.72
N ASN A 105 -15.36 -8.02 15.41
CA ASN A 105 -16.32 -8.92 14.77
C ASN A 105 -16.01 -10.42 14.99
N GLY A 106 -14.78 -10.75 15.42
CA GLY A 106 -14.36 -12.11 15.75
C GLY A 106 -14.73 -12.59 17.16
N MET A 107 -15.24 -11.71 18.04
CA MET A 107 -15.40 -12.00 19.47
C MET A 107 -16.84 -12.36 19.90
N ASN A 108 -17.76 -12.58 18.95
CA ASN A 108 -19.18 -12.87 19.24
C ASN A 108 -19.66 -14.20 18.63
N ARG A 109 -18.91 -15.28 18.91
CA ARG A 109 -19.37 -16.66 18.71
C ARG A 109 -18.89 -17.54 19.86
N HIS A 110 -19.57 -17.47 21.01
CA HIS A 110 -19.63 -18.55 21.98
C HIS A 110 -20.92 -18.47 22.79
#